data_AF-A0AAE2PVN5-F1
#
_entry.id   AF-A0AAE2PVN5-F1
#
_cell.length_a   1.000
_cell.length_b   1.000
_cell.length_c   1.000
_cell.angle_alpha   90.00
_cell.angle_beta   90.00
_cell.angle_gamma   90.00
#
_symmetry.space_group_name_H-M   'P 1'
#
loop_
_entity.id
_entity.type
_entity.pdbx_description
1 polymer ?
#
loop_
_entity_poly.entity_id
_entity_poly.type
_entity_poly.pdbx_seq_one_letter_code
_entity_poly.pdbx_strand_id
1 'polypeptide(L)'
;MTERIKTLGEVSSDIATTITARGGLYDESVITDKFYEHLFHNAVEHFSHLTRMAIERFYYQTGRTLKFGFVNGERLGGFACVGNENIDFIGINFGSISMVSAIFTRMLTNPNVLAFIGDANLESNAGHTHFIPPWEDLNNFSPCKPACPVRCAFSKHLTLTGLDFIFGHEIAHITNGHLGIINRTESKAPDNCREKLTQLENQAIELDADHGATEWVLLFSEFVRKMRVKLPVEGYDSVGISWRNFYVDEPVTIAYTFFASYMLLRMTNLESWDPEHQLKAFQPKPPLRMGSLLRAYYFVLTEYHYLSPKETMSHLKDWYNASEKALGDILAESGKGETQEKEIESYFNEVCQYYDKVNEAYDTLAKELSEFAMVETAKVTHPRPRTCDYVVLKGLKHGAEFIGILEAKHSETSDKRLDLQCFFMDRRLPTGLPFTLNFVPEFEGDMIDEALTADGKKHVALIEEVTGLEAVELSSISDKTDLLHFTLQYSECFKLKEDLITLLEA
;
A
#
# COMPACT_ATOMS: atom_id res chain seq x y z
N MET A 1 9.25 -4.70 22.72
CA MET A 1 10.40 -3.88 22.28
C MET A 1 9.87 -2.85 21.32
N THR A 2 10.30 -1.60 21.39
CA THR A 2 9.94 -0.60 20.37
C THR A 2 10.71 -0.87 19.08
N GLU A 3 10.05 -0.68 17.94
CA GLU A 3 10.62 -0.82 16.60
C GLU A 3 11.60 0.32 16.28
N ARG A 4 11.33 1.51 16.85
CA ARG A 4 12.21 2.68 16.79
C ARG A 4 13.41 2.52 17.72
N ILE A 5 14.60 2.85 17.22
CA ILE A 5 15.81 2.96 18.04
C ILE A 5 15.99 4.39 18.58
N LYS A 6 16.54 4.50 19.78
CA LYS A 6 16.92 5.78 20.41
C LYS A 6 18.43 5.92 20.61
N THR A 7 19.15 4.82 20.55
CA THR A 7 20.60 4.76 20.75
C THR A 7 21.23 3.83 19.72
N LEU A 8 22.50 4.10 19.36
CA LEU A 8 23.23 3.28 18.40
C LEU A 8 23.54 1.85 18.91
N GLY A 9 23.40 1.60 20.22
CA GLY A 9 23.58 0.27 20.82
C GLY A 9 22.41 -0.68 20.58
N GLU A 10 21.33 -0.23 19.97
CA GLU A 10 20.14 -1.04 19.65
C GLU A 10 20.20 -1.70 18.26
N VAL A 11 21.28 -1.48 17.51
CA VAL A 11 21.55 -2.04 16.19
C VAL A 11 22.95 -2.63 16.12
N SER A 12 23.24 -3.37 15.05
CA SER A 12 24.58 -3.92 14.80
C SER A 12 25.62 -2.81 14.57
N SER A 13 26.89 -3.14 14.82
CA SER A 13 28.00 -2.18 14.71
C SER A 13 28.18 -1.57 13.31
N ASP A 14 27.88 -2.33 12.25
CA ASP A 14 27.89 -1.87 10.87
C ASP A 14 26.76 -0.86 10.60
N ILE A 15 25.54 -1.14 11.05
CA ILE A 15 24.42 -0.19 10.95
C ILE A 15 24.74 1.09 11.74
N ALA A 16 25.26 0.97 12.97
CA ALA A 16 25.67 2.13 13.78
C ALA A 16 26.72 3.01 13.07
N THR A 17 27.65 2.37 12.35
CA THR A 17 28.66 3.07 11.54
C THR A 17 28.00 3.83 10.39
N THR A 18 27.07 3.20 9.68
CA THR A 18 26.32 3.85 8.58
C THR A 18 25.48 5.02 9.08
N ILE A 19 24.75 4.86 10.20
CA ILE A 19 23.98 5.95 10.81
C ILE A 19 24.90 7.12 11.18
N THR A 20 26.06 6.85 11.77
CA THR A 20 27.03 7.88 12.13
C THR A 20 27.55 8.62 10.89
N ALA A 21 27.89 7.89 9.82
CA ALA A 21 28.33 8.48 8.56
C ALA A 21 27.25 9.34 7.88
N ARG A 22 25.98 9.08 8.18
CA ARG A 22 24.80 9.82 7.67
C ARG A 22 24.36 10.98 8.57
N GLY A 23 25.13 11.32 9.61
CA GLY A 23 24.86 12.46 10.50
C GLY A 23 24.45 12.08 11.93
N GLY A 24 24.32 10.79 12.23
CA GLY A 24 23.89 10.29 13.54
C GLY A 24 22.37 10.30 13.73
N LEU A 25 21.90 9.77 14.85
CA LEU A 25 20.49 9.84 15.23
C LEU A 25 20.10 11.29 15.54
N TYR A 26 18.91 11.69 15.10
CA TYR A 26 18.37 13.02 15.37
C TYR A 26 18.06 13.18 16.86
N ASP A 27 18.51 14.29 17.45
CA ASP A 27 18.26 14.63 18.85
C ASP A 27 16.86 15.24 19.00
N GLU A 28 15.89 14.45 19.45
CA GLU A 28 14.50 14.90 19.63
C GLU A 28 14.35 16.03 20.66
N SER A 29 15.33 16.25 21.54
CA SER A 29 15.27 17.31 22.56
C SER A 29 15.38 18.73 21.97
N VAL A 30 15.84 18.86 20.72
CA VAL A 30 15.92 20.15 20.03
C VAL A 30 14.57 20.61 19.46
N ILE A 31 13.56 19.72 19.41
CA ILE A 31 12.22 20.06 18.95
C ILE A 31 11.48 20.83 20.06
N THR A 32 11.57 22.16 20.01
CA THR A 32 10.89 23.02 21.00
C THR A 32 9.52 23.52 20.54
N ASP A 33 9.26 23.49 19.23
CA ASP A 33 8.00 23.94 18.66
C ASP A 33 6.94 22.82 18.73
N LYS A 34 5.77 23.14 19.28
CA LYS A 34 4.69 22.17 19.52
C LYS A 34 4.10 21.59 18.25
N PHE A 35 4.12 22.34 17.15
CA PHE A 35 3.60 21.86 15.88
C PHE A 35 4.54 20.81 15.30
N TYR A 36 5.86 21.08 15.28
CA TYR A 36 6.85 20.10 14.86
C TYR A 36 6.92 18.89 15.80
N GLU A 37 6.78 19.08 17.12
CA GLU A 37 6.70 17.98 18.09
C GLU A 37 5.54 17.03 17.73
N HIS A 38 4.37 17.58 17.43
CA HIS A 38 3.21 16.79 17.03
C HIS A 38 3.42 16.07 15.70
N LEU A 39 4.01 16.72 14.70
CA LEU A 39 4.34 16.08 13.42
C LEU A 39 5.33 14.92 13.60
N PHE A 40 6.39 15.16 14.37
CA PHE A 40 7.41 14.16 14.65
C PHE A 40 6.81 12.95 15.37
N HIS A 41 6.00 13.17 16.42
CA HIS A 41 5.31 12.08 17.12
C HIS A 41 4.36 11.30 16.21
N ASN A 42 3.60 11.97 15.34
CA ASN A 42 2.75 11.26 14.37
C ASN A 42 3.60 10.41 13.42
N ALA A 43 4.71 10.93 12.90
CA ALA A 43 5.61 10.17 12.03
C ALA A 43 6.23 8.96 12.76
N VAL A 44 6.59 9.10 14.04
CA VAL A 44 7.09 7.99 14.88
C VAL A 44 6.07 6.86 14.98
N GLU A 45 4.83 7.18 15.37
CA GLU A 45 3.77 6.17 15.52
C GLU A 45 3.43 5.51 14.19
N HIS A 46 3.41 6.31 13.13
CA HIS A 46 3.11 5.86 11.77
C HIS A 46 4.16 4.89 11.22
N PHE A 47 5.44 5.24 11.31
CA PHE A 47 6.53 4.36 10.89
C PHE A 47 6.68 3.14 11.79
N SER A 48 6.32 3.23 13.07
CA SER A 48 6.23 2.05 13.95
C SER A 48 5.15 1.09 13.46
N HIS A 49 4.03 1.59 12.94
CA HIS A 49 3.01 0.76 12.35
C HIS A 49 3.46 0.11 11.03
N LEU A 50 4.02 0.88 10.09
CA LEU A 50 4.55 0.33 8.84
C LEU A 50 5.66 -0.70 9.08
N THR A 51 6.54 -0.46 10.07
CA THR A 51 7.57 -1.42 10.46
C THR A 51 6.97 -2.72 10.95
N ARG A 52 5.91 -2.68 11.79
CA ARG A 52 5.20 -3.89 12.23
C ARG A 52 4.54 -4.62 11.07
N MET A 53 3.88 -3.89 10.17
CA MET A 53 3.30 -4.50 8.97
C MET A 53 4.37 -5.20 8.12
N ALA A 54 5.53 -4.56 7.91
CA ALA A 54 6.64 -5.17 7.18
C ALA A 54 7.18 -6.42 7.90
N ILE A 55 7.31 -6.37 9.23
CA ILE A 55 7.74 -7.51 10.05
C ILE A 55 6.75 -8.67 9.91
N GLU A 56 5.45 -8.40 10.04
CA GLU A 56 4.40 -9.42 9.93
C GLU A 56 4.36 -10.05 8.54
N ARG A 57 4.52 -9.23 7.48
CA ARG A 57 4.50 -9.72 6.10
C ARG A 57 5.76 -10.50 5.74
N PHE A 58 6.95 -10.01 6.07
CA PHE A 58 8.19 -10.53 5.49
C PHE A 58 9.14 -11.20 6.49
N TYR A 59 9.11 -10.83 7.77
CA TYR A 59 10.18 -11.22 8.70
C TYR A 59 9.86 -12.45 9.57
N TYR A 60 8.60 -12.86 9.67
CA TYR A 60 8.13 -13.86 10.64
C TYR A 60 8.96 -15.18 10.66
N GLN A 61 9.44 -15.64 9.50
CA GLN A 61 10.20 -16.90 9.39
C GLN A 61 11.72 -16.71 9.21
N THR A 62 12.18 -15.46 9.15
CA THR A 62 13.57 -15.15 8.75
C THR A 62 14.55 -15.19 9.91
N GLY A 63 14.06 -15.09 11.15
CA GLY A 63 14.90 -14.86 12.33
C GLY A 63 15.54 -13.47 12.37
N ARG A 64 15.22 -12.60 11.41
CA ARG A 64 15.65 -11.20 11.35
C ARG A 64 14.63 -10.28 12.01
N THR A 65 15.06 -9.07 12.33
CA THR A 65 14.18 -8.01 12.86
C THR A 65 14.40 -6.72 12.07
N LEU A 66 13.33 -5.99 11.81
CA LEU A 66 13.39 -4.66 11.22
C LEU A 66 13.31 -3.59 12.31
N LYS A 67 14.19 -2.60 12.22
CA LYS A 67 14.23 -1.42 13.07
C LYS A 67 14.16 -0.16 12.22
N PHE A 68 13.80 0.95 12.84
CA PHE A 68 13.89 2.25 12.17
C PHE A 68 14.36 3.36 13.11
N GLY A 69 14.79 4.48 12.53
CA GLY A 69 15.22 5.65 13.26
C GLY A 69 15.20 6.92 12.42
N PHE A 70 15.23 8.06 13.10
CA PHE A 70 15.38 9.37 12.45
C PHE A 70 16.83 9.78 12.48
N VAL A 71 17.35 10.14 11.32
CA VAL A 71 18.75 10.51 11.11
C VAL A 71 18.84 12.02 10.92
N ASN A 72 19.92 12.62 11.44
CA ASN A 72 20.17 14.04 11.35
C ASN A 72 20.64 14.45 9.94
N GLY A 73 19.72 14.32 8.98
CA GLY A 73 19.88 14.72 7.59
C GLY A 73 18.83 15.75 7.21
N GLU A 74 19.27 16.80 6.51
CA GLU A 74 18.41 17.90 6.07
C GLU A 74 17.71 17.62 4.73
N ARG A 75 18.16 16.62 3.97
CA ARG A 75 17.61 16.31 2.64
C ARG A 75 16.40 15.40 2.73
N LEU A 76 15.46 15.58 1.80
CA LEU A 76 14.36 14.64 1.61
C LEU A 76 14.90 13.26 1.20
N GLY A 77 14.32 12.21 1.78
CA GLY A 77 14.66 10.80 1.54
C GLY A 77 14.97 10.00 2.81
N GLY A 78 15.46 8.80 2.58
CA GLY A 78 15.90 7.88 3.62
C GLY A 78 17.07 7.03 3.14
N PHE A 79 17.31 5.95 3.86
CA PHE A 79 18.12 4.83 3.41
C PHE A 79 17.72 3.57 4.18
N ALA A 80 17.89 2.42 3.54
CA ALA A 80 17.83 1.13 4.19
C ALA A 80 19.22 0.50 4.33
N CYS A 81 19.37 -0.37 5.32
CA CYS A 81 20.56 -1.16 5.58
C CYS A 81 20.17 -2.59 5.95
N VAL A 82 20.84 -3.55 5.32
CA VAL A 82 20.78 -4.95 5.75
C VAL A 82 21.99 -5.22 6.61
N GLY A 83 21.78 -5.30 7.92
CA GLY A 83 22.86 -5.41 8.88
C GLY A 83 23.30 -6.84 9.18
N ASN A 84 24.48 -6.94 9.78
CA ASN A 84 24.90 -8.16 10.47
C ASN A 84 24.00 -8.42 11.69
N GLU A 85 24.12 -9.61 12.30
CA GLU A 85 23.39 -9.96 13.53
C GLU A 85 21.86 -10.02 13.38
N ASN A 86 21.37 -10.26 12.16
CA ASN A 86 19.94 -10.41 11.84
C ASN A 86 19.10 -9.16 12.18
N ILE A 87 19.68 -7.97 12.06
CA ILE A 87 18.97 -6.69 12.20
C ILE A 87 19.02 -5.94 10.87
N ASP A 88 17.84 -5.55 10.38
CA ASP A 88 17.66 -4.62 9.27
C ASP A 88 17.24 -3.26 9.80
N PHE A 89 17.59 -2.20 9.08
CA PHE A 89 17.35 -0.83 9.53
C PHE A 89 16.89 0.09 8.41
N ILE A 90 15.89 0.93 8.72
CA ILE A 90 15.47 2.06 7.87
C ILE A 90 15.76 3.38 8.61
N GLY A 91 16.58 4.23 7.99
CA GLY A 91 16.86 5.58 8.44
C GLY A 91 16.08 6.59 7.62
N ILE A 92 15.25 7.41 8.26
CA ILE A 92 14.57 8.53 7.60
C ILE A 92 15.24 9.84 8.01
N ASN A 93 15.60 10.67 7.04
CA ASN A 93 16.15 11.98 7.32
C ASN A 93 15.08 12.86 7.99
N PHE A 94 15.45 13.57 9.07
CA PHE A 94 14.54 14.52 9.73
C PHE A 94 13.97 15.56 8.74
N GLY A 95 14.80 16.02 7.80
CA GLY A 95 14.39 16.94 6.73
C GLY A 95 13.22 16.41 5.90
N SER A 96 13.03 15.09 5.77
CA SER A 96 11.84 14.52 5.11
C SER A 96 10.55 14.88 5.83
N ILE A 97 10.50 14.79 7.16
CA ILE A 97 9.29 15.13 7.93
C ILE A 97 8.95 16.61 7.74
N SER A 98 9.97 17.46 7.88
CA SER A 98 9.86 18.91 7.77
C SER A 98 9.41 19.35 6.37
N MET A 99 10.12 18.91 5.33
CA MET A 99 9.87 19.30 3.95
C MET A 99 8.52 18.78 3.44
N VAL A 100 8.19 17.51 3.69
CA VAL A 100 6.92 16.92 3.25
C VAL A 100 5.74 17.61 3.92
N SER A 101 5.84 17.90 5.22
CA SER A 101 4.80 18.68 5.89
C SER A 101 4.71 20.11 5.37
N ALA A 102 5.86 20.75 5.08
CA ALA A 102 5.88 22.10 4.56
C ALA A 102 5.16 22.21 3.22
N ILE A 103 5.44 21.26 2.32
CA ILE A 103 4.80 21.13 1.02
C ILE A 103 3.27 21.12 1.16
N PHE A 104 2.71 20.12 1.85
CA PHE A 104 1.25 19.91 1.82
C PHE A 104 0.49 20.93 2.65
N THR A 105 1.07 21.40 3.76
CA THR A 105 0.44 22.43 4.58
C THR A 105 0.39 23.76 3.84
N ARG A 106 1.47 24.17 3.17
CA ARG A 106 1.49 25.37 2.34
C ARG A 106 0.53 25.27 1.16
N MET A 107 0.49 24.13 0.48
CA MET A 107 -0.47 23.88 -0.59
C MET A 107 -1.90 24.13 -0.13
N LEU A 108 -2.29 23.60 1.04
CA LEU A 108 -3.66 23.77 1.54
C LEU A 108 -3.95 25.14 2.14
N THR A 109 -2.95 26.01 2.33
CA THR A 109 -3.18 27.45 2.62
C THR A 109 -3.50 28.27 1.37
N ASN A 110 -3.40 27.69 0.17
CA ASN A 110 -3.86 28.32 -1.06
C ASN A 110 -5.32 27.89 -1.33
N PRO A 111 -6.26 28.85 -1.51
CA PRO A 111 -7.67 28.54 -1.75
C PRO A 111 -7.95 27.81 -3.08
N ASN A 112 -7.03 27.88 -4.06
CA ASN A 112 -7.20 27.24 -5.36
C ASN A 112 -6.76 25.77 -5.36
N VAL A 113 -5.89 25.37 -4.42
CA VAL A 113 -5.40 23.98 -4.34
C VAL A 113 -6.42 23.13 -3.59
N LEU A 114 -6.95 22.11 -4.25
CA LEU A 114 -7.98 21.21 -3.70
C LEU A 114 -9.14 22.01 -3.07
N ALA A 115 -9.70 22.96 -3.83
CA ALA A 115 -10.69 23.93 -3.35
C ALA A 115 -11.98 23.31 -2.79
N PHE A 116 -12.25 22.05 -3.14
CA PHE A 116 -13.40 21.26 -2.68
C PHE A 116 -13.19 20.61 -1.31
N ILE A 117 -11.98 20.71 -0.72
CA ILE A 117 -11.67 20.20 0.62
C ILE A 117 -11.88 21.30 1.66
N GLY A 118 -12.83 21.08 2.57
CA GLY A 118 -13.15 22.01 3.64
C GLY A 118 -13.66 23.36 3.09
N ASP A 119 -13.53 24.42 3.88
CA ASP A 119 -13.83 25.77 3.45
C ASP A 119 -12.56 26.48 2.98
N ALA A 120 -12.33 26.45 1.67
CA ALA A 120 -11.17 27.09 1.04
C ALA A 120 -11.19 28.63 1.16
N ASN A 121 -12.36 29.26 1.39
CA ASN A 121 -12.46 30.72 1.47
C ASN A 121 -11.83 31.30 2.74
N LEU A 122 -11.51 30.45 3.72
CA LEU A 122 -10.78 30.84 4.93
C LEU A 122 -9.28 31.01 4.68
N GLU A 123 -8.79 30.53 3.53
CA GLU A 123 -7.37 30.53 3.19
C GLU A 123 -6.95 31.79 2.42
N SER A 124 -5.65 32.12 2.43
CA SER A 124 -5.14 33.41 1.94
C SER A 124 -3.87 33.33 1.09
N ASN A 125 -3.52 32.13 0.58
CA ASN A 125 -2.25 31.85 -0.10
C ASN A 125 -1.00 32.21 0.72
N ALA A 126 -1.13 32.18 2.06
CA ALA A 126 -0.06 32.58 2.97
C ALA A 126 1.20 31.68 2.87
N GLY A 127 1.05 30.47 2.35
CA GLY A 127 2.13 29.49 2.17
C GLY A 127 2.89 29.59 0.84
N HIS A 128 2.59 30.57 -0.02
CA HIS A 128 3.31 30.76 -1.29
C HIS A 128 4.84 30.76 -1.12
N THR A 129 5.54 30.20 -2.11
CA THR A 129 7.00 30.27 -2.21
C THR A 129 7.44 30.42 -3.65
N HIS A 130 8.54 31.12 -3.92
CA HIS A 130 9.09 31.21 -5.28
C HIS A 130 9.91 29.98 -5.69
N PHE A 131 10.34 29.18 -4.71
CA PHE A 131 11.09 27.95 -4.96
C PHE A 131 10.90 26.97 -3.79
N ILE A 132 11.13 25.69 -4.05
CA ILE A 132 11.16 24.65 -3.02
C ILE A 132 12.64 24.33 -2.76
N PRO A 133 13.15 24.49 -1.52
CA PRO A 133 14.55 24.24 -1.23
C PRO A 133 14.85 22.73 -1.34
N PRO A 134 16.06 22.34 -1.80
CA PRO A 134 16.41 20.92 -1.91
C PRO A 134 16.88 20.31 -0.58
N TRP A 135 16.89 21.10 0.50
CA TRP A 135 17.19 20.72 1.88
C TRP A 135 16.23 21.46 2.82
N GLU A 136 16.13 20.99 4.06
CA GLU A 136 15.34 21.63 5.10
C GLU A 136 15.70 23.11 5.26
N ASP A 137 14.68 23.97 5.18
CA ASP A 137 14.81 25.39 5.49
C ASP A 137 13.64 25.81 6.38
N LEU A 138 13.82 25.63 7.70
CA LEU A 138 12.83 26.01 8.71
C LEU A 138 12.57 27.52 8.77
N ASN A 139 13.41 28.36 8.13
CA ASN A 139 13.24 29.81 8.16
C ASN A 139 12.40 30.30 6.99
N ASN A 140 12.68 29.81 5.77
CA ASN A 140 12.02 30.28 4.55
C ASN A 140 10.93 29.33 4.03
N PHE A 141 11.03 28.04 4.37
CA PHE A 141 10.14 26.99 3.90
C PHE A 141 9.63 26.09 5.05
N SER A 142 9.26 26.70 6.17
CA SER A 142 8.57 25.98 7.25
C SER A 142 7.14 25.59 6.87
N PRO A 143 6.55 24.56 7.49
CA PRO A 143 5.11 24.31 7.42
C PRO A 143 4.28 25.50 7.89
N CYS A 144 3.12 25.65 7.25
CA CYS A 144 2.19 26.75 7.50
C CYS A 144 0.81 26.15 7.80
N LYS A 145 0.26 26.42 8.99
CA LYS A 145 -1.05 25.85 9.37
C LYS A 145 -2.18 26.42 8.49
N PRO A 146 -2.93 25.59 7.73
CA PRO A 146 -4.14 26.04 7.03
C PRO A 146 -5.16 26.63 8.01
N ALA A 147 -5.85 27.70 7.60
CA ALA A 147 -6.82 28.39 8.43
C ALA A 147 -8.09 27.56 8.65
N CYS A 148 -8.54 26.82 7.64
CA CYS A 148 -9.64 25.88 7.73
C CYS A 148 -9.21 24.63 8.52
N PRO A 149 -9.89 24.28 9.64
CA PRO A 149 -9.54 23.11 10.43
C PRO A 149 -9.59 21.79 9.65
N VAL A 150 -10.55 21.65 8.72
CA VAL A 150 -10.67 20.46 7.84
C VAL A 150 -9.46 20.35 6.92
N ARG A 151 -9.04 21.47 6.29
CA ARG A 151 -7.85 21.50 5.42
C ARG A 151 -6.58 21.24 6.22
N CYS A 152 -6.48 21.78 7.44
CA CYS A 152 -5.37 21.47 8.35
C CYS A 152 -5.29 19.97 8.67
N ALA A 153 -6.41 19.32 9.00
CA ALA A 153 -6.44 17.88 9.23
C ALA A 153 -6.13 17.08 7.94
N PHE A 154 -6.66 17.50 6.80
CA PHE A 154 -6.42 16.86 5.51
C PHE A 154 -4.95 16.94 5.06
N SER A 155 -4.25 18.05 5.32
CA SER A 155 -2.81 18.17 5.03
C SER A 155 -1.97 17.13 5.77
N LYS A 156 -2.43 16.66 6.94
CA LYS A 156 -1.73 15.61 7.70
C LYS A 156 -1.87 14.26 7.01
N HIS A 157 -3.03 13.93 6.44
CA HIS A 157 -3.21 12.72 5.64
C HIS A 157 -2.25 12.72 4.45
N LEU A 158 -2.22 13.82 3.67
CA LEU A 158 -1.27 13.97 2.56
C LEU A 158 0.19 13.88 3.01
N THR A 159 0.54 14.50 4.14
CA THR A 159 1.90 14.45 4.71
C THR A 159 2.29 13.02 5.05
N LEU A 160 1.43 12.29 5.76
CA LEU A 160 1.68 10.89 6.12
C LEU A 160 1.76 10.02 4.88
N THR A 161 0.88 10.18 3.90
CA THR A 161 0.92 9.45 2.62
C THR A 161 2.22 9.71 1.84
N GLY A 162 2.72 10.95 1.84
CA GLY A 162 4.03 11.24 1.26
C GLY A 162 5.17 10.54 2.02
N LEU A 163 5.13 10.61 3.36
CA LEU A 163 6.10 9.90 4.19
C LEU A 163 6.04 8.38 4.01
N ASP A 164 4.86 7.82 3.73
CA ASP A 164 4.66 6.40 3.40
C ASP A 164 5.33 6.01 2.12
N PHE A 165 5.29 6.89 1.11
CA PHE A 165 6.02 6.65 -0.13
C PHE A 165 7.54 6.57 0.12
N ILE A 166 8.10 7.50 0.90
CA ILE A 166 9.53 7.47 1.25
C ILE A 166 9.87 6.22 2.06
N PHE A 167 9.08 5.89 3.09
CA PHE A 167 9.36 4.75 3.95
C PHE A 167 9.16 3.41 3.23
N GLY A 168 8.10 3.30 2.43
CA GLY A 168 7.79 2.15 1.59
C GLY A 168 8.86 1.88 0.53
N HIS A 169 9.47 2.93 -0.02
CA HIS A 169 10.62 2.81 -0.93
C HIS A 169 11.81 2.14 -0.23
N GLU A 170 12.12 2.53 1.00
CA GLU A 170 13.19 1.90 1.78
C GLU A 170 12.84 0.46 2.22
N ILE A 171 11.56 0.16 2.49
CA ILE A 171 11.12 -1.23 2.70
C ILE A 171 11.38 -2.05 1.44
N ALA A 172 10.99 -1.53 0.27
CA ALA A 172 11.14 -2.22 -1.01
C ALA A 172 12.61 -2.56 -1.33
N HIS A 173 13.56 -1.66 -1.03
CA HIS A 173 14.99 -1.96 -1.14
C HIS A 173 15.44 -3.18 -0.34
N ILE A 174 14.83 -3.42 0.83
CA ILE A 174 15.11 -4.61 1.63
C ILE A 174 14.36 -5.82 1.07
N THR A 175 13.04 -5.70 0.87
CA THR A 175 12.17 -6.85 0.55
C THR A 175 12.38 -7.37 -0.86
N ASN A 176 12.79 -6.53 -1.81
CA ASN A 176 12.98 -6.92 -3.21
C ASN A 176 14.42 -7.38 -3.49
N GLY A 177 15.28 -7.41 -2.45
CA GLY A 177 16.64 -7.96 -2.56
C GLY A 177 17.69 -6.98 -3.10
N HIS A 178 17.34 -5.70 -3.31
CA HIS A 178 18.27 -4.69 -3.85
C HIS A 178 19.54 -4.57 -3.01
N LEU A 179 19.39 -4.49 -1.69
CA LEU A 179 20.53 -4.36 -0.78
C LEU A 179 21.44 -5.59 -0.78
N GLY A 180 20.92 -6.77 -1.10
CA GLY A 180 21.74 -7.98 -1.26
C GLY A 180 22.73 -7.84 -2.43
N ILE A 181 22.27 -7.31 -3.57
CA ILE A 181 23.10 -7.03 -4.73
C ILE A 181 24.08 -5.88 -4.44
N ILE A 182 23.60 -4.75 -3.89
CA ILE A 182 24.43 -3.59 -3.58
C ILE A 182 25.59 -4.01 -2.66
N ASN A 183 25.30 -4.77 -1.60
CA ASN A 183 26.32 -5.26 -0.67
C ASN A 183 27.35 -6.19 -1.35
N ARG A 184 26.96 -6.99 -2.35
CA ARG A 184 27.92 -7.77 -3.15
C ARG A 184 28.86 -6.88 -3.97
N THR A 185 28.42 -5.71 -4.44
CA THR A 185 29.29 -4.77 -5.18
C THR A 185 30.34 -4.06 -4.30
N GLU A 186 30.07 -3.99 -3.00
CA GLU A 186 30.96 -3.36 -2.00
C GLU A 186 31.82 -4.39 -1.24
N SER A 187 31.58 -5.68 -1.48
CA SER A 187 32.26 -6.79 -0.81
C SER A 187 33.76 -6.81 -1.11
N LYS A 188 34.57 -6.97 -0.06
CA LYS A 188 36.03 -7.18 -0.16
C LYS A 188 36.42 -8.65 -0.39
N ALA A 189 35.46 -9.58 -0.29
CA ALA A 189 35.70 -11.01 -0.49
C ALA A 189 35.59 -11.33 -1.99
N PRO A 190 36.66 -11.84 -2.65
CA PRO A 190 36.68 -12.04 -4.10
C PRO A 190 35.56 -12.93 -4.63
N ASP A 191 35.20 -13.98 -3.89
CA ASP A 191 34.19 -14.96 -4.30
C ASP A 191 32.74 -14.44 -4.19
N ASN A 192 32.53 -13.32 -3.50
CA ASN A 192 31.24 -12.67 -3.30
C ASN A 192 31.18 -11.26 -3.90
N CYS A 193 32.21 -10.86 -4.66
CA CYS A 193 32.33 -9.51 -5.22
C CYS A 193 31.66 -9.47 -6.59
N ARG A 194 30.58 -8.69 -6.71
CA ARG A 194 29.91 -8.40 -7.97
C ARG A 194 30.53 -7.16 -8.62
N GLU A 195 30.61 -7.11 -9.95
CA GLU A 195 30.88 -5.85 -10.64
C GLU A 195 29.88 -4.76 -10.23
N LYS A 196 30.31 -3.49 -10.26
CA LYS A 196 29.42 -2.37 -9.92
C LYS A 196 28.21 -2.36 -10.83
N LEU A 197 27.06 -1.99 -10.28
CA LEU A 197 25.86 -1.77 -11.07
C LEU A 197 26.13 -0.73 -12.16
N THR A 198 25.68 -1.04 -13.36
CA THR A 198 25.55 -0.06 -14.44
C THR A 198 24.51 0.99 -14.08
N GLN A 199 24.50 2.11 -14.82
CA GLN A 199 23.51 3.17 -14.61
C GLN A 199 22.08 2.67 -14.80
N LEU A 200 21.83 1.83 -15.80
CA LEU A 200 20.49 1.27 -16.05
C LEU A 200 20.07 0.27 -14.98
N GLU A 201 20.98 -0.59 -14.52
CA GLU A 201 20.71 -1.51 -13.41
C GLU A 201 20.38 -0.75 -12.11
N ASN A 202 21.13 0.31 -11.79
CA ASN A 202 20.83 1.12 -10.62
C ASN A 202 19.47 1.85 -10.77
N GLN A 203 19.18 2.39 -11.96
CA GLN A 203 17.86 2.98 -12.20
C GLN A 203 16.73 1.96 -12.10
N ALA A 204 16.95 0.72 -12.54
CA ALA A 204 15.96 -0.35 -12.47
C ALA A 204 15.55 -0.68 -11.04
N ILE A 205 16.52 -0.87 -10.13
CA ILE A 205 16.22 -1.16 -8.73
C ILE A 205 15.55 0.03 -8.02
N GLU A 206 15.86 1.26 -8.39
CA GLU A 206 15.24 2.46 -7.80
C GLU A 206 13.79 2.64 -8.28
N LEU A 207 13.50 2.33 -9.56
CA LEU A 207 12.12 2.34 -10.07
C LEU A 207 11.29 1.17 -9.51
N ASP A 208 11.90 0.00 -9.31
CA ASP A 208 11.26 -1.12 -8.61
C ASP A 208 10.93 -0.75 -7.15
N ALA A 209 11.83 -0.03 -6.47
CA ALA A 209 11.57 0.49 -5.13
C ALA A 209 10.44 1.53 -5.12
N ASP A 210 10.31 2.38 -6.15
CA ASP A 210 9.15 3.29 -6.31
C ASP A 210 7.83 2.55 -6.55
N HIS A 211 7.86 1.42 -7.25
CA HIS A 211 6.69 0.54 -7.38
C HIS A 211 6.30 -0.08 -6.05
N GLY A 212 7.27 -0.66 -5.31
CA GLY A 212 7.03 -1.17 -3.97
C GLY A 212 6.51 -0.10 -3.01
N ALA A 213 7.02 1.14 -3.10
CA ALA A 213 6.52 2.28 -2.35
C ALA A 213 5.04 2.57 -2.66
N THR A 214 4.67 2.52 -3.94
CA THR A 214 3.27 2.71 -4.39
C THR A 214 2.36 1.64 -3.79
N GLU A 215 2.78 0.37 -3.82
CA GLU A 215 2.04 -0.73 -3.20
C GLU A 215 1.85 -0.52 -1.69
N TRP A 216 2.90 -0.11 -0.97
CA TRP A 216 2.83 0.18 0.46
C TRP A 216 1.85 1.32 0.80
N VAL A 217 1.89 2.40 0.01
CA VAL A 217 0.97 3.53 0.17
C VAL A 217 -0.49 3.11 -0.03
N LEU A 218 -0.76 2.33 -1.07
CA LEU A 218 -2.11 1.83 -1.37
C LEU A 218 -2.60 0.86 -0.31
N LEU A 219 -1.75 -0.10 0.09
CA LEU A 219 -2.06 -1.06 1.14
C LEU A 219 -2.40 -0.36 2.46
N PHE A 220 -1.58 0.61 2.87
CA PHE A 220 -1.80 1.33 4.12
C PHE A 220 -3.09 2.17 4.05
N SER A 221 -3.35 2.81 2.90
CA SER A 221 -4.60 3.55 2.68
C SER A 221 -5.82 2.65 2.80
N GLU A 222 -5.77 1.45 2.21
CA GLU A 222 -6.82 0.44 2.34
C GLU A 222 -6.97 -0.09 3.77
N PHE A 223 -5.87 -0.27 4.49
CA PHE A 223 -5.90 -0.60 5.91
C PHE A 223 -6.66 0.47 6.72
N VAL A 224 -6.34 1.75 6.52
CA VAL A 224 -7.02 2.86 7.22
C VAL A 224 -8.52 2.88 6.88
N ARG A 225 -8.88 2.68 5.61
CA ARG A 225 -10.28 2.57 5.16
C ARG A 225 -11.03 1.46 5.89
N LYS A 226 -10.46 0.27 5.96
CA LYS A 226 -11.06 -0.89 6.66
C LYS A 226 -11.16 -0.69 8.18
N MET A 227 -10.34 0.19 8.75
CA MET A 227 -10.37 0.53 10.16
C MET A 227 -11.48 1.55 10.52
N ARG A 228 -12.27 2.04 9.56
CA ARG A 228 -13.38 3.00 9.77
C ARG A 228 -14.24 2.68 10.98
N VAL A 229 -14.68 1.43 11.14
CA VAL A 229 -15.56 0.98 12.25
C VAL A 229 -14.91 1.08 13.64
N LYS A 230 -13.58 1.15 13.71
CA LYS A 230 -12.80 1.27 14.95
C LYS A 230 -12.31 2.70 15.19
N LEU A 231 -12.44 3.58 14.20
CA LEU A 231 -11.97 4.96 14.28
C LEU A 231 -13.15 5.89 14.56
N PRO A 232 -12.99 6.95 15.39
CA PRO A 232 -14.03 7.92 15.66
C PRO A 232 -14.17 8.92 14.48
N VAL A 233 -14.50 8.43 13.28
CA VAL A 233 -14.45 9.20 12.02
C VAL A 233 -15.82 9.58 11.47
N GLU A 234 -16.90 9.24 12.17
CA GLU A 234 -18.28 9.65 11.81
C GLU A 234 -18.66 11.04 12.37
N GLY A 235 -17.81 11.63 13.22
CA GLY A 235 -18.04 12.96 13.78
C GLY A 235 -18.09 14.08 12.72
N TYR A 236 -18.74 15.19 13.08
CA TYR A 236 -18.73 16.43 12.29
C TYR A 236 -17.55 17.36 12.65
N ASP A 237 -16.62 16.92 13.49
CA ASP A 237 -15.38 17.63 13.73
C ASP A 237 -14.46 17.57 12.50
N SER A 238 -13.42 18.41 12.51
CA SER A 238 -12.50 18.53 11.38
C SER A 238 -11.76 17.24 11.03
N VAL A 239 -11.48 16.39 12.03
CA VAL A 239 -10.78 15.12 11.82
C VAL A 239 -11.71 14.16 11.10
N GLY A 240 -12.93 13.96 11.59
CA GLY A 240 -13.93 13.11 10.94
C GLY A 240 -14.25 13.54 9.51
N ILE A 241 -14.45 14.84 9.26
CA ILE A 241 -14.68 15.37 7.91
C ILE A 241 -13.46 15.12 7.01
N SER A 242 -12.25 15.46 7.47
CA SER A 242 -11.04 15.26 6.66
C SER A 242 -10.79 13.80 6.32
N TRP A 243 -11.05 12.89 7.27
CA TRP A 243 -10.92 11.46 7.05
C TRP A 243 -11.90 10.99 5.98
N ARG A 244 -13.18 11.40 6.07
CA ARG A 244 -14.18 11.01 5.06
C ARG A 244 -13.87 11.55 3.68
N ASN A 245 -13.41 12.80 3.60
CA ASN A 245 -12.97 13.40 2.34
C ASN A 245 -11.83 12.63 1.68
N PHE A 246 -10.95 12.00 2.47
CA PHE A 246 -9.79 11.27 1.98
C PHE A 246 -10.10 9.78 1.69
N TYR A 247 -10.82 9.11 2.60
CA TYR A 247 -10.87 7.65 2.71
C TYR A 247 -12.25 7.02 2.47
N VAL A 248 -13.34 7.76 2.21
CA VAL A 248 -14.64 7.10 1.94
C VAL A 248 -14.69 6.55 0.52
N ASP A 249 -14.38 7.39 -0.46
CA ASP A 249 -14.45 7.05 -1.88
C ASP A 249 -13.09 6.50 -2.34
N GLU A 250 -13.07 5.26 -2.83
CA GLU A 250 -11.83 4.52 -3.17
C GLU A 250 -11.08 5.14 -4.35
N PRO A 251 -11.70 5.37 -5.53
CA PRO A 251 -11.06 6.13 -6.60
C PRO A 251 -10.48 7.47 -6.14
N VAL A 252 -11.19 8.18 -5.27
CA VAL A 252 -10.72 9.46 -4.72
C VAL A 252 -9.52 9.28 -3.78
N THR A 253 -9.52 8.25 -2.91
CA THR A 253 -8.35 7.89 -2.10
C THR A 253 -7.13 7.63 -2.98
N ILE A 254 -7.29 6.82 -4.03
CA ILE A 254 -6.22 6.49 -4.97
C ILE A 254 -5.69 7.76 -5.63
N ALA A 255 -6.57 8.68 -6.06
CA ALA A 255 -6.18 9.98 -6.60
C ALA A 255 -5.33 10.80 -5.62
N TYR A 256 -5.64 10.82 -4.33
CA TYR A 256 -4.81 11.54 -3.34
C TYR A 256 -3.50 10.84 -3.04
N THR A 257 -3.47 9.51 -3.04
CA THR A 257 -2.20 8.79 -2.92
C THR A 257 -1.29 9.07 -4.11
N PHE A 258 -1.85 9.11 -5.33
CA PHE A 258 -1.14 9.53 -6.52
C PHE A 258 -0.63 10.96 -6.36
N PHE A 259 -1.50 11.91 -5.97
CA PHE A 259 -1.14 13.32 -5.77
C PHE A 259 0.02 13.46 -4.78
N ALA A 260 -0.04 12.77 -3.64
CA ALA A 260 1.00 12.85 -2.62
C ALA A 260 2.35 12.31 -3.13
N SER A 261 2.36 11.10 -3.71
CA SER A 261 3.56 10.46 -4.26
C SER A 261 4.15 11.28 -5.42
N TYR A 262 3.30 11.78 -6.32
CA TYR A 262 3.71 12.59 -7.46
C TYR A 262 4.35 13.91 -7.01
N MET A 263 3.77 14.60 -6.02
CA MET A 263 4.31 15.86 -5.49
C MET A 263 5.71 15.68 -4.90
N LEU A 264 5.97 14.57 -4.21
CA LEU A 264 7.31 14.30 -3.69
C LEU A 264 8.37 14.17 -4.78
N LEU A 265 8.05 13.42 -5.85
CA LEU A 265 8.96 13.28 -6.97
C LEU A 265 9.17 14.62 -7.66
N ARG A 266 8.06 15.29 -8.01
CA ARG A 266 8.07 16.53 -8.78
C ARG A 266 8.81 17.68 -8.09
N MET A 267 8.66 17.83 -6.78
CA MET A 267 9.23 18.96 -6.05
C MET A 267 10.73 18.86 -5.79
N THR A 268 11.32 17.67 -5.98
CA THR A 268 12.78 17.48 -5.88
C THR A 268 13.52 17.84 -7.16
N ASN A 269 12.82 17.95 -8.30
CA ASN A 269 13.41 18.44 -9.55
C ASN A 269 12.36 19.06 -10.47
N LEU A 270 12.53 20.35 -10.80
CA LEU A 270 11.64 21.07 -11.70
C LEU A 270 11.97 20.88 -13.19
N GLU A 271 13.07 20.20 -13.52
CA GLU A 271 13.56 19.97 -14.89
C GLU A 271 12.57 19.19 -15.76
N SER A 272 12.62 19.47 -17.07
CA SER A 272 11.96 18.71 -18.12
C SER A 272 12.62 17.36 -18.37
N TRP A 273 11.93 16.48 -19.10
CA TRP A 273 12.46 15.20 -19.52
C TRP A 273 13.59 15.39 -20.54
N ASP A 274 14.71 14.74 -20.29
CA ASP A 274 15.85 14.67 -21.19
C ASP A 274 16.44 13.26 -21.12
N PRO A 275 16.22 12.41 -22.15
CA PRO A 275 16.71 11.04 -22.16
C PRO A 275 18.24 10.94 -22.24
N GLU A 276 18.93 11.94 -22.80
CA GLU A 276 20.40 11.95 -22.86
C GLU A 276 21.01 12.27 -21.49
N HIS A 277 20.40 13.21 -20.76
CA HIS A 277 20.78 13.49 -19.38
C HIS A 277 20.43 12.31 -18.47
N GLN A 278 19.25 11.70 -18.65
CA GLN A 278 18.85 10.51 -17.89
C GLN A 278 19.82 9.34 -18.09
N LEU A 279 20.28 9.10 -19.33
CA LEU A 279 21.25 8.05 -19.63
C LEU A 279 22.56 8.21 -18.86
N LYS A 280 22.98 9.45 -18.57
CA LYS A 280 24.22 9.74 -17.83
C LYS A 280 24.03 9.74 -16.32
N ALA A 281 22.79 9.70 -15.84
CA ALA A 281 22.47 9.73 -14.42
C ALA A 281 22.58 8.33 -13.81
N PHE A 282 23.17 8.23 -12.62
CA PHE A 282 23.20 6.97 -11.87
C PHE A 282 21.83 6.67 -11.24
N GLN A 283 21.16 7.72 -10.77
CA GLN A 283 19.84 7.66 -10.14
C GLN A 283 18.76 8.10 -11.14
N PRO A 284 17.54 7.52 -11.10
CA PRO A 284 16.47 7.96 -11.99
C PRO A 284 16.08 9.40 -11.64
N LYS A 285 16.02 10.28 -12.64
CA LYS A 285 15.59 11.66 -12.42
C LYS A 285 14.08 11.69 -12.22
N PRO A 286 13.54 12.70 -11.52
CA PRO A 286 12.11 12.76 -11.24
C PRO A 286 11.18 12.59 -12.44
N PRO A 287 11.45 13.10 -13.66
CA PRO A 287 10.60 12.81 -14.81
C PRO A 287 10.43 11.31 -15.13
N LEU A 288 11.51 10.52 -15.04
CA LEU A 288 11.44 9.06 -15.23
C LEU A 288 10.64 8.40 -14.10
N ARG A 289 10.90 8.80 -12.85
CA ARG A 289 10.19 8.26 -11.67
C ARG A 289 8.69 8.57 -11.72
N MET A 290 8.32 9.79 -12.13
CA MET A 290 6.92 10.18 -12.34
C MET A 290 6.28 9.33 -13.44
N GLY A 291 6.97 9.13 -14.57
CA GLY A 291 6.56 8.19 -15.63
C GLY A 291 6.28 6.77 -15.10
N SER A 292 7.16 6.25 -14.26
CA SER A 292 6.99 4.96 -13.56
C SER A 292 5.76 4.94 -12.66
N LEU A 293 5.58 5.97 -11.84
CA LEU A 293 4.44 6.11 -10.93
C LEU A 293 3.12 6.00 -11.69
N LEU A 294 3.02 6.66 -12.85
CA LEU A 294 1.82 6.59 -13.68
C LEU A 294 1.54 5.19 -14.21
N ARG A 295 2.58 4.42 -14.56
CA ARG A 295 2.41 3.03 -14.96
C ARG A 295 1.91 2.17 -13.81
N ALA A 296 2.42 2.38 -12.60
CA ALA A 296 1.93 1.69 -11.41
C ALA A 296 0.44 1.98 -11.17
N TYR A 297 0.03 3.25 -11.21
CA TYR A 297 -1.37 3.61 -11.04
C TYR A 297 -2.25 3.22 -12.25
N TYR A 298 -1.70 3.19 -13.47
CA TYR A 298 -2.39 2.62 -14.64
C TYR A 298 -2.77 1.18 -14.36
N PHE A 299 -1.80 0.37 -13.93
CA PHE A 299 -2.00 -1.04 -13.63
C PHE A 299 -3.02 -1.24 -12.52
N VAL A 300 -2.94 -0.44 -11.44
CA VAL A 300 -3.93 -0.46 -10.35
C VAL A 300 -5.34 -0.24 -10.90
N LEU A 301 -5.53 0.80 -11.70
CA LEU A 301 -6.85 1.15 -12.25
C LEU A 301 -7.37 0.13 -13.27
N THR A 302 -6.52 -0.46 -14.10
CA THR A 302 -6.97 -1.47 -15.07
C THR A 302 -7.21 -2.83 -14.46
N GLU A 303 -6.30 -3.32 -13.62
CA GLU A 303 -6.37 -4.68 -13.10
C GLU A 303 -7.28 -4.82 -11.88
N TYR A 304 -7.32 -3.82 -11.01
CA TYR A 304 -8.09 -3.90 -9.76
C TYR A 304 -9.41 -3.12 -9.80
N HIS A 305 -9.52 -2.11 -10.67
CA HIS A 305 -10.76 -1.35 -10.85
C HIS A 305 -11.45 -1.58 -12.19
N TYR A 306 -10.90 -2.46 -13.04
CA TYR A 306 -11.48 -2.87 -14.32
C TYR A 306 -11.84 -1.71 -15.25
N LEU A 307 -11.16 -0.56 -15.10
CA LEU A 307 -11.34 0.57 -15.99
C LEU A 307 -10.76 0.25 -17.37
N SER A 308 -11.43 0.70 -18.42
CA SER A 308 -10.87 0.56 -19.76
C SER A 308 -9.59 1.39 -19.90
N PRO A 309 -8.64 1.01 -20.78
CA PRO A 309 -7.43 1.79 -21.04
C PRO A 309 -7.70 3.28 -21.29
N LYS A 310 -8.81 3.60 -21.97
CA LYS A 310 -9.20 4.98 -22.27
C LYS A 310 -9.67 5.74 -21.02
N GLU A 311 -10.45 5.11 -20.16
CA GLU A 311 -10.92 5.71 -18.90
C GLU A 311 -9.76 5.90 -17.94
N THR A 312 -8.91 4.89 -17.77
CA THR A 312 -7.68 4.97 -16.97
C THR A 312 -6.82 6.15 -17.40
N MET A 313 -6.60 6.32 -18.71
CA MET A 313 -5.83 7.44 -19.23
C MET A 313 -6.48 8.80 -19.00
N SER A 314 -7.81 8.88 -19.07
CA SER A 314 -8.53 10.09 -18.71
C SER A 314 -8.32 10.45 -17.24
N HIS A 315 -8.48 9.48 -16.33
CA HIS A 315 -8.31 9.69 -14.90
C HIS A 315 -6.89 10.11 -14.53
N LEU A 316 -5.87 9.39 -15.01
CA LEU A 316 -4.48 9.78 -14.74
C LEU A 316 -4.18 11.17 -15.30
N LYS A 317 -4.73 11.52 -16.47
CA LYS A 317 -4.61 12.87 -17.05
C LYS A 317 -5.17 13.95 -16.12
N ASP A 318 -6.36 13.73 -15.59
CA ASP A 318 -6.95 14.67 -14.65
C ASP A 318 -6.12 14.78 -13.36
N TRP A 319 -5.59 13.66 -12.86
CA TRP A 319 -4.80 13.63 -11.62
C TRP A 319 -3.46 14.34 -11.74
N TYR A 320 -2.68 14.08 -12.79
CA TYR A 320 -1.40 14.77 -12.95
C TYR A 320 -1.60 16.25 -13.31
N ASN A 321 -2.65 16.61 -14.06
CA ASN A 321 -2.96 18.01 -14.34
C ASN A 321 -3.33 18.77 -13.06
N ALA A 322 -4.14 18.16 -12.19
CA ALA A 322 -4.46 18.73 -10.89
C ALA A 322 -3.21 18.88 -10.00
N SER A 323 -2.32 17.89 -10.05
CA SER A 323 -1.04 17.88 -9.34
C SER A 323 -0.12 19.02 -9.78
N GLU A 324 0.09 19.18 -11.09
CA GLU A 324 0.91 20.25 -11.66
C GLU A 324 0.28 21.62 -11.48
N LYS A 325 -1.06 21.71 -11.55
CA LYS A 325 -1.78 22.94 -11.25
C LYS A 325 -1.56 23.35 -9.79
N ALA A 326 -1.62 22.41 -8.86
CA ALA A 326 -1.33 22.69 -7.46
C ALA A 326 0.11 23.18 -7.25
N LEU A 327 1.08 22.60 -7.96
CA LEU A 327 2.47 23.07 -7.94
C LEU A 327 2.61 24.48 -8.52
N GLY A 328 1.99 24.77 -9.66
CA GLY A 328 1.97 26.12 -10.22
C GLY A 328 1.35 27.13 -9.25
N ASP A 329 0.25 26.75 -8.60
CA ASP A 329 -0.48 27.61 -7.67
C ASP A 329 0.30 27.93 -6.38
N ILE A 330 1.11 27.01 -5.85
CA ILE A 330 1.99 27.31 -4.70
C ILE A 330 3.21 28.16 -5.11
N LEU A 331 3.68 28.01 -6.35
CA LEU A 331 4.85 28.75 -6.87
C LEU A 331 4.52 30.19 -7.32
N ALA A 332 3.24 30.47 -7.58
CA ALA A 332 2.79 31.78 -8.02
C ALA A 332 2.38 32.68 -6.84
N GLU A 333 2.88 33.91 -6.81
CA GLU A 333 2.51 34.91 -5.79
C GLU A 333 1.00 35.18 -5.77
N SER A 334 0.37 35.16 -6.95
CA SER A 334 -1.08 35.29 -7.13
C SER A 334 -1.90 34.11 -6.59
N GLY A 335 -1.24 32.99 -6.29
CA GLY A 335 -1.86 31.71 -5.98
C GLY A 335 -2.49 31.02 -7.19
N LYS A 336 -2.28 31.55 -8.40
CA LYS A 336 -2.82 31.06 -9.69
C LYS A 336 -1.69 30.95 -10.71
N GLY A 337 -0.92 29.87 -10.65
CA GLY A 337 0.19 29.63 -11.57
C GLY A 337 -0.23 29.01 -12.89
N GLU A 338 0.65 29.10 -13.88
CA GLU A 338 0.50 28.41 -15.16
C GLU A 338 1.07 26.99 -15.08
N THR A 339 0.49 26.07 -15.84
CA THR A 339 0.96 24.69 -15.99
C THR A 339 1.85 24.58 -17.23
N GLN A 340 2.95 23.84 -17.14
CA GLN A 340 3.83 23.56 -18.29
C GLN A 340 3.36 22.32 -19.07
N GLU A 341 2.10 22.30 -19.51
CA GLU A 341 1.41 21.08 -20.00
C GLU A 341 2.20 20.29 -21.04
N LYS A 342 2.90 20.96 -21.96
CA LYS A 342 3.70 20.30 -23.01
C LYS A 342 4.93 19.59 -22.47
N GLU A 343 5.62 20.19 -21.50
CA GLU A 343 6.78 19.55 -20.86
C GLU A 343 6.31 18.34 -20.06
N ILE A 344 5.17 18.48 -19.39
CA ILE A 344 4.60 17.39 -18.60
C ILE A 344 4.15 16.27 -19.55
N GLU A 345 3.44 16.56 -20.65
CA GLU A 345 3.02 15.56 -21.66
C GLU A 345 4.18 14.69 -22.18
N SER A 346 5.40 15.24 -22.26
CA SER A 346 6.61 14.47 -22.63
C SER A 346 6.97 13.39 -21.60
N TYR A 347 6.70 13.62 -20.32
CA TYR A 347 6.96 12.64 -19.24
C TYR A 347 6.10 11.39 -19.42
N PHE A 348 4.90 11.54 -19.99
CA PHE A 348 3.96 10.44 -20.16
C PHE A 348 4.14 9.73 -21.49
N ASN A 349 4.40 10.48 -22.56
CA ASN A 349 4.44 9.91 -23.90
C ASN A 349 5.84 9.41 -24.28
N GLU A 350 6.90 10.05 -23.78
CA GLU A 350 8.28 9.82 -24.26
C GLU A 350 9.11 8.97 -23.30
N VAL A 351 8.79 8.97 -22.00
CA VAL A 351 9.48 8.12 -21.01
C VAL A 351 9.31 6.64 -21.32
N CYS A 352 8.19 6.23 -21.94
CA CYS A 352 7.89 4.83 -22.25
C CYS A 352 9.04 4.12 -23.00
N GLN A 353 9.65 4.77 -24.00
CA GLN A 353 10.74 4.16 -24.76
C GLN A 353 12.02 3.98 -23.95
N TYR A 354 12.28 4.88 -22.99
CA TYR A 354 13.42 4.75 -22.09
C TYR A 354 13.16 3.70 -21.03
N TYR A 355 11.92 3.62 -20.55
CA TYR A 355 11.48 2.66 -19.55
C TYR A 355 11.73 1.22 -20.00
N ASP A 356 11.52 0.90 -21.28
CA ASP A 356 11.79 -0.43 -21.82
C ASP A 356 13.26 -0.83 -21.63
N LYS A 357 14.22 0.11 -21.75
CA LYS A 357 15.65 -0.15 -21.49
C LYS A 357 15.93 -0.43 -20.01
N VAL A 358 15.19 0.24 -19.13
CA VAL A 358 15.31 0.03 -17.69
C VAL A 358 14.72 -1.32 -17.29
N ASN A 359 13.60 -1.72 -17.91
CA ASN A 359 13.02 -3.06 -17.74
C ASN A 359 13.97 -4.15 -18.23
N GLU A 360 14.57 -3.99 -19.41
CA GLU A 360 15.58 -4.94 -19.90
C GLU A 360 16.73 -5.10 -18.90
N ALA A 361 17.19 -4.00 -18.29
CA ALA A 361 18.20 -4.06 -17.23
C ALA A 361 17.68 -4.76 -15.97
N TYR A 362 16.44 -4.50 -15.55
CA TYR A 362 15.80 -5.21 -14.44
C TYR A 362 15.73 -6.72 -14.68
N ASP A 363 15.34 -7.14 -15.88
CA ASP A 363 15.23 -8.57 -16.25
C ASP A 363 16.59 -9.29 -16.15
N THR A 364 17.70 -8.60 -16.43
CA THR A 364 19.04 -9.16 -16.22
C THR A 364 19.39 -9.36 -14.75
N LEU A 365 18.82 -8.55 -13.85
CA LEU A 365 19.01 -8.63 -12.41
C LEU A 365 18.02 -9.58 -11.72
N ALA A 366 16.86 -9.84 -12.33
CA ALA A 366 15.72 -10.51 -11.68
C ALA A 366 16.09 -11.82 -10.96
N LYS A 367 16.96 -12.63 -11.59
CA LYS A 367 17.46 -13.86 -10.96
C LYS A 367 18.30 -13.59 -9.72
N GLU A 368 19.27 -12.67 -9.79
CA GLU A 368 20.10 -12.28 -8.64
C GLU A 368 19.25 -11.65 -7.53
N LEU A 369 18.28 -10.81 -7.89
CA LEU A 369 17.36 -10.19 -6.94
C LEU A 369 16.55 -11.24 -6.18
N SER A 370 16.05 -12.25 -6.88
CA SER A 370 15.28 -13.34 -6.26
C SER A 370 16.06 -14.15 -5.23
N GLU A 371 17.41 -14.15 -5.26
CA GLU A 371 18.24 -14.82 -4.24
C GLU A 371 18.17 -14.11 -2.89
N PHE A 372 17.83 -12.83 -2.90
CA PHE A 372 17.82 -11.94 -1.74
C PHE A 372 16.42 -11.42 -1.39
N ALA A 373 15.48 -11.51 -2.32
CA ALA A 373 14.11 -11.08 -2.10
C ALA A 373 13.47 -11.86 -0.95
N MET A 374 12.71 -11.15 -0.13
CA MET A 374 11.98 -11.73 0.98
C MET A 374 10.64 -12.26 0.47
N VAL A 375 10.31 -13.50 0.86
CA VAL A 375 9.01 -14.08 0.54
C VAL A 375 7.98 -13.55 1.54
N GLU A 376 6.86 -13.05 1.03
CA GLU A 376 5.72 -12.70 1.88
C GLU A 376 5.19 -13.96 2.58
N THR A 377 5.17 -13.94 3.91
CA THR A 377 4.65 -15.02 4.71
C THR A 377 3.12 -14.96 4.71
N ALA A 378 2.46 -16.09 4.45
CA ALA A 378 0.99 -16.18 4.32
C ALA A 378 0.19 -15.87 5.60
N LYS A 379 0.82 -15.39 6.68
CA LYS A 379 0.17 -15.01 7.95
C LYS A 379 -0.20 -13.52 7.96
N VAL A 380 -0.85 -13.03 6.91
CA VAL A 380 -1.47 -11.70 6.96
C VAL A 380 -2.65 -11.76 7.94
N THR A 381 -2.50 -11.11 9.09
CA THR A 381 -3.46 -11.00 10.19
C THR A 381 -4.69 -10.13 9.86
N HIS A 382 -4.78 -9.63 8.64
CA HIS A 382 -5.97 -9.01 8.08
C HIS A 382 -6.53 -9.92 6.99
N PRO A 383 -7.73 -10.50 7.16
CA PRO A 383 -8.31 -11.31 6.10
C PRO A 383 -8.47 -10.41 4.87
N ARG A 384 -7.89 -10.86 3.74
CA ARG A 384 -8.40 -10.48 2.42
C ARG A 384 -9.93 -10.62 2.48
N PRO A 385 -10.73 -9.71 1.91
CA PRO A 385 -12.18 -9.92 1.84
C PRO A 385 -12.41 -11.35 1.34
N ARG A 386 -13.12 -12.15 2.13
CA ARG A 386 -13.34 -13.56 1.82
C ARG A 386 -13.96 -13.60 0.43
N THR A 387 -13.27 -14.19 -0.55
CA THR A 387 -13.80 -14.32 -1.91
C THR A 387 -14.64 -15.59 -2.05
N CYS A 388 -14.37 -16.57 -1.19
CA CYS A 388 -15.15 -17.78 -0.99
C CYS A 388 -14.91 -18.35 0.43
N ASP A 389 -15.89 -19.08 0.97
CA ASP A 389 -15.74 -19.90 2.19
C ASP A 389 -16.76 -21.06 2.17
N TYR A 390 -16.70 -21.95 3.16
CA TYR A 390 -17.61 -23.09 3.28
C TYR A 390 -18.00 -23.41 4.73
N VAL A 391 -19.06 -24.19 4.88
CA VAL A 391 -19.48 -24.80 6.14
C VAL A 391 -19.93 -26.24 5.93
N VAL A 392 -19.63 -27.13 6.87
CA VAL A 392 -20.19 -28.48 6.87
C VAL A 392 -21.46 -28.50 7.71
N LEU A 393 -22.53 -29.03 7.12
CA LEU A 393 -23.87 -29.05 7.67
C LEU A 393 -24.26 -30.49 8.00
N LYS A 394 -24.79 -30.69 9.22
CA LYS A 394 -25.31 -31.96 9.69
C LYS A 394 -26.76 -31.81 10.16
N GLY A 395 -27.64 -32.74 9.81
CA GLY A 395 -29.05 -32.66 10.18
C GLY A 395 -29.80 -33.96 9.92
N LEU A 396 -31.14 -33.89 9.84
CA LEU A 396 -32.01 -35.02 9.59
C LEU A 396 -32.94 -34.78 8.39
N LYS A 397 -32.76 -35.56 7.32
CA LYS A 397 -33.64 -35.61 6.14
C LYS A 397 -34.56 -36.83 6.24
N HIS A 398 -35.87 -36.62 6.39
CA HIS A 398 -36.85 -37.69 6.62
C HIS A 398 -36.47 -38.69 7.73
N GLY A 399 -35.80 -38.23 8.78
CA GLY A 399 -35.35 -39.05 9.91
C GLY A 399 -34.03 -39.81 9.69
N ALA A 400 -33.39 -39.67 8.53
CA ALA A 400 -32.04 -40.17 8.28
C ALA A 400 -31.00 -39.04 8.39
N GLU A 401 -29.77 -39.39 8.77
CA GLU A 401 -28.65 -38.44 8.85
C GLU A 401 -28.41 -37.79 7.48
N PHE A 402 -28.41 -36.45 7.48
CA PHE A 402 -28.01 -35.62 6.36
C PHE A 402 -26.65 -35.00 6.67
N ILE A 403 -25.73 -35.09 5.71
CA ILE A 403 -24.45 -34.39 5.73
C ILE A 403 -24.32 -33.66 4.40
N GLY A 404 -24.02 -32.37 4.46
CA GLY A 404 -23.71 -31.56 3.30
C GLY A 404 -22.56 -30.60 3.55
N ILE A 405 -21.88 -30.20 2.47
CA ILE A 405 -20.85 -29.16 2.48
C ILE A 405 -21.41 -28.01 1.65
N LEU A 406 -21.69 -26.88 2.29
CA LEU A 406 -22.19 -25.67 1.63
C LEU A 406 -21.01 -24.73 1.42
N GLU A 407 -20.73 -24.39 0.17
CA GLU A 407 -19.79 -23.31 -0.18
C GLU A 407 -20.52 -22.08 -0.71
N ALA A 408 -19.92 -20.92 -0.51
CA ALA A 408 -20.38 -19.64 -1.05
C ALA A 408 -19.21 -18.90 -1.67
N LYS A 409 -19.45 -18.28 -2.84
CA LYS A 409 -18.49 -17.47 -3.60
C LYS A 409 -19.20 -16.22 -4.12
N HIS A 410 -18.48 -15.11 -4.22
CA HIS A 410 -19.00 -13.93 -4.91
C HIS A 410 -19.28 -14.22 -6.39
N SER A 411 -20.44 -13.80 -6.86
CA SER A 411 -20.80 -13.98 -8.26
C SER A 411 -19.95 -13.11 -9.16
N GLU A 412 -19.48 -13.66 -10.27
CA GLU A 412 -18.75 -12.92 -11.30
C GLU A 412 -19.66 -11.91 -12.03
N THR A 413 -20.99 -12.04 -11.84
CA THR A 413 -22.00 -11.22 -12.51
C THR A 413 -22.54 -10.08 -11.66
N SER A 414 -22.36 -10.10 -10.33
CA SER A 414 -22.80 -9.03 -9.43
C SER A 414 -22.10 -9.11 -8.06
N ASP A 415 -21.63 -7.96 -7.60
CA ASP A 415 -21.06 -7.72 -6.26
C ASP A 415 -22.06 -7.95 -5.11
N LYS A 416 -23.36 -7.89 -5.39
CA LYS A 416 -24.47 -8.15 -4.43
C LYS A 416 -25.03 -9.56 -4.50
N ARG A 417 -24.42 -10.42 -5.30
CA ARG A 417 -24.86 -11.80 -5.49
C ARG A 417 -23.78 -12.77 -5.02
N LEU A 418 -24.20 -13.78 -4.28
CA LEU A 418 -23.40 -14.96 -4.02
C LEU A 418 -23.93 -16.12 -4.86
N ASP A 419 -23.00 -16.85 -5.47
CA ASP A 419 -23.26 -18.16 -6.04
C ASP A 419 -22.87 -19.20 -4.97
N LEU A 420 -23.84 -20.06 -4.61
CA LEU A 420 -23.69 -21.08 -3.58
C LEU A 420 -23.84 -22.47 -4.18
N GLN A 421 -23.15 -23.43 -3.58
CA GLN A 421 -23.26 -24.83 -3.94
C GLN A 421 -23.25 -25.72 -2.71
N CYS A 422 -24.27 -26.55 -2.55
CA CYS A 422 -24.32 -27.55 -1.48
C CYS A 422 -24.03 -28.95 -2.05
N PHE A 423 -22.96 -29.58 -1.57
CA PHE A 423 -22.60 -30.96 -1.90
C PHE A 423 -23.14 -31.90 -0.82
N PHE A 424 -23.86 -32.96 -1.19
CA PHE A 424 -24.41 -33.93 -0.22
C PHE A 424 -24.63 -35.30 -0.87
N MET A 425 -25.04 -36.28 -0.07
CA MET A 425 -25.38 -37.63 -0.56
C MET A 425 -26.90 -37.77 -0.73
N ASP A 426 -27.37 -38.00 -1.96
CA ASP A 426 -28.76 -38.41 -2.23
C ASP A 426 -28.79 -39.86 -2.72
N ARG A 427 -29.58 -40.72 -2.06
CA ARG A 427 -29.70 -42.15 -2.42
C ARG A 427 -28.35 -42.87 -2.64
N ARG A 428 -27.33 -42.52 -1.85
CA ARG A 428 -25.93 -43.00 -1.91
C ARG A 428 -25.11 -42.49 -3.11
N LEU A 429 -25.56 -41.45 -3.79
CA LEU A 429 -24.80 -40.78 -4.85
C LEU A 429 -24.43 -39.35 -4.40
N PRO A 430 -23.17 -38.95 -4.55
CA PRO A 430 -22.78 -37.56 -4.34
C PRO A 430 -23.50 -36.66 -5.35
N THR A 431 -24.08 -35.57 -4.85
CA THR A 431 -24.89 -34.63 -5.62
C THR A 431 -24.53 -33.19 -5.23
N GLY A 432 -24.60 -32.26 -6.18
CA GLY A 432 -24.44 -30.82 -5.96
C GLY A 432 -25.73 -30.06 -6.24
N LEU A 433 -26.10 -29.16 -5.35
CA LEU A 433 -27.24 -28.25 -5.49
C LEU A 433 -26.73 -26.80 -5.60
N PRO A 434 -26.63 -26.25 -6.82
CA PRO A 434 -26.29 -24.85 -7.02
C PRO A 434 -27.50 -23.94 -6.81
N PHE A 435 -27.31 -22.81 -6.15
CA PHE A 435 -28.31 -21.75 -5.99
C PHE A 435 -27.65 -20.40 -5.72
N THR A 436 -28.43 -19.34 -5.65
CA THR A 436 -27.91 -17.97 -5.57
C THR A 436 -28.62 -17.18 -4.49
N LEU A 437 -27.89 -16.32 -3.78
CA LEU A 437 -28.47 -15.35 -2.86
C LEU A 437 -28.15 -13.93 -3.33
N ASN A 438 -29.15 -13.06 -3.31
CA ASN A 438 -29.00 -11.64 -3.60
C ASN A 438 -29.18 -10.85 -2.31
N PHE A 439 -28.24 -9.97 -2.02
CA PHE A 439 -28.29 -9.09 -0.87
C PHE A 439 -28.79 -7.70 -1.28
N VAL A 440 -29.47 -7.02 -0.37
CA VAL A 440 -29.92 -5.65 -0.61
C VAL A 440 -28.72 -4.70 -0.72
N PRO A 441 -28.81 -3.62 -1.52
CA PRO A 441 -27.72 -2.66 -1.69
C PRO A 441 -27.14 -2.12 -0.39
N GLU A 442 -27.99 -1.99 0.64
CA GLU A 442 -27.71 -1.46 1.97
C GLU A 442 -27.22 -2.52 2.98
N PHE A 443 -26.90 -3.74 2.55
CA PHE A 443 -26.37 -4.77 3.44
C PHE A 443 -24.94 -4.45 3.87
N GLU A 444 -24.74 -4.26 5.19
CA GLU A 444 -23.46 -3.86 5.80
C GLU A 444 -22.70 -5.02 6.48
N GLY A 445 -23.19 -6.26 6.38
CA GLY A 445 -22.57 -7.45 6.97
C GLY A 445 -21.59 -8.19 6.05
N ASP A 446 -20.97 -9.26 6.55
CA ASP A 446 -20.21 -10.20 5.71
C ASP A 446 -21.21 -11.11 4.98
N MET A 447 -21.34 -10.91 3.67
CA MET A 447 -22.30 -11.64 2.85
C MET A 447 -22.03 -13.14 2.86
N ILE A 448 -20.75 -13.55 2.86
CA ILE A 448 -20.37 -14.96 2.87
C ILE A 448 -20.70 -15.57 4.23
N ASP A 449 -20.39 -14.88 5.32
CA ASP A 449 -20.71 -15.36 6.67
C ASP A 449 -22.23 -15.49 6.87
N GLU A 450 -23.00 -14.49 6.48
CA GLU A 450 -24.47 -14.53 6.57
C GLU A 450 -25.07 -15.63 5.68
N ALA A 451 -24.53 -15.79 4.46
CA ALA A 451 -24.97 -16.84 3.55
C ALA A 451 -24.68 -18.25 4.09
N LEU A 452 -23.51 -18.47 4.70
CA LEU A 452 -23.14 -19.80 5.20
C LEU A 452 -23.79 -20.12 6.55
N THR A 453 -23.97 -19.13 7.42
CA THR A 453 -24.45 -19.36 8.79
C THR A 453 -25.97 -19.21 8.94
N ALA A 454 -26.61 -18.45 8.06
CA ALA A 454 -28.04 -18.15 8.13
C ALA A 454 -28.79 -18.45 6.83
N ASP A 455 -28.65 -17.63 5.79
CA ASP A 455 -29.61 -17.62 4.69
C ASP A 455 -29.46 -18.80 3.73
N GLY A 456 -28.22 -19.15 3.36
CA GLY A 456 -27.93 -20.34 2.55
C GLY A 456 -28.23 -21.62 3.31
N LYS A 457 -27.91 -21.65 4.61
CA LYS A 457 -28.27 -22.77 5.51
C LYS A 457 -29.78 -22.99 5.58
N LYS A 458 -30.58 -21.92 5.75
CA LYS A 458 -32.06 -22.01 5.72
C LYS A 458 -32.57 -22.47 4.36
N HIS A 459 -31.93 -22.02 3.28
CA HIS A 459 -32.28 -22.42 1.92
C HIS A 459 -32.07 -23.92 1.69
N VAL A 460 -30.91 -24.46 2.11
CA VAL A 460 -30.63 -25.90 2.08
C VAL A 460 -31.64 -26.68 2.92
N ALA A 461 -31.91 -26.24 4.16
CA ALA A 461 -32.89 -26.89 5.02
C ALA A 461 -34.29 -26.96 4.38
N LEU A 462 -34.68 -25.91 3.66
CA LEU A 462 -35.97 -25.82 2.97
C LEU A 462 -36.03 -26.74 1.74
N ILE A 463 -35.04 -26.70 0.87
CA ILE A 463 -35.05 -27.47 -0.40
C ILE A 463 -34.87 -28.96 -0.13
N GLU A 464 -33.94 -29.32 0.75
CA GLU A 464 -33.62 -30.72 1.05
C GLU A 464 -34.50 -31.30 2.17
N GLU A 465 -35.47 -30.54 2.66
CA GLU A 465 -36.38 -30.93 3.76
C GLU A 465 -35.63 -31.45 5.00
N VAL A 466 -34.54 -30.77 5.34
CA VAL A 466 -33.66 -31.15 6.45
C VAL A 466 -34.06 -30.41 7.73
N THR A 467 -34.19 -31.15 8.81
CA THR A 467 -34.48 -30.62 10.15
C THR A 467 -33.25 -30.68 11.05
N GLY A 468 -33.15 -29.76 12.02
CA GLY A 468 -32.04 -29.76 12.99
C GLY A 468 -30.68 -29.51 12.36
N LEU A 469 -30.62 -28.75 11.26
CA LEU A 469 -29.38 -28.47 10.54
C LEU A 469 -28.43 -27.64 11.42
N GLU A 470 -27.23 -28.16 11.69
CA GLU A 470 -26.18 -27.52 12.48
C GLU A 470 -24.85 -27.51 11.71
N ALA A 471 -23.97 -26.58 12.06
CA ALA A 471 -22.63 -26.52 11.51
C ALA A 471 -21.71 -27.45 12.32
N VAL A 472 -20.91 -28.26 11.64
CA VAL A 472 -19.96 -29.20 12.26
C VAL A 472 -18.57 -29.06 11.64
N GLU A 473 -17.56 -29.58 12.31
CA GLU A 473 -16.19 -29.60 11.80
C GLU A 473 -16.06 -30.52 10.59
N LEU A 474 -15.25 -30.15 9.59
CA LEU A 474 -15.02 -30.97 8.39
C LEU A 474 -14.44 -32.35 8.75
N SER A 475 -13.58 -32.42 9.76
CA SER A 475 -13.01 -33.69 10.24
C SER A 475 -14.05 -34.67 10.79
N SER A 476 -15.25 -34.21 11.14
CA SER A 476 -16.34 -35.06 11.65
C SER A 476 -16.99 -35.93 10.59
N ILE A 477 -16.69 -35.69 9.31
CA ILE A 477 -17.23 -36.41 8.15
C ILE A 477 -16.13 -37.12 7.33
N SER A 478 -14.97 -37.36 7.94
CA SER A 478 -13.83 -38.04 7.31
C SER A 478 -14.16 -39.45 6.80
N ASP A 479 -15.18 -40.09 7.36
CA ASP A 479 -15.69 -41.39 6.93
C ASP A 479 -16.54 -41.31 5.64
N LYS A 480 -16.89 -40.12 5.16
CA LYS A 480 -17.73 -39.90 3.97
C LYS A 480 -16.89 -39.70 2.70
N THR A 481 -15.94 -40.59 2.45
CA THR A 481 -14.93 -40.47 1.38
C THR A 481 -15.50 -40.15 -0.01
N ASP A 482 -16.63 -40.76 -0.38
CA ASP A 482 -17.27 -40.51 -1.68
C ASP A 482 -17.75 -39.06 -1.84
N LEU A 483 -18.32 -38.49 -0.77
CA LEU A 483 -18.74 -37.09 -0.74
C LEU A 483 -17.53 -36.15 -0.76
N LEU A 484 -16.47 -36.49 -0.01
CA LEU A 484 -15.25 -35.67 0.07
C LEU A 484 -14.53 -35.61 -1.29
N HIS A 485 -14.34 -36.76 -1.96
CA HIS A 485 -13.73 -36.80 -3.29
C HIS A 485 -14.57 -36.07 -4.34
N PHE A 486 -15.90 -36.23 -4.29
CA PHE A 486 -16.79 -35.50 -5.17
C PHE A 486 -16.71 -33.99 -4.94
N THR A 487 -16.73 -33.56 -3.69
CA THR A 487 -16.61 -32.14 -3.32
C THR A 487 -15.27 -31.58 -3.78
N LEU A 488 -14.16 -32.31 -3.58
CA LEU A 488 -12.84 -31.89 -4.03
C LEU A 488 -12.79 -31.68 -5.56
N GLN A 489 -13.45 -32.56 -6.31
CA GLN A 489 -13.49 -32.49 -7.77
C GLN A 489 -14.31 -31.30 -8.29
N TYR A 490 -15.43 -30.99 -7.64
CA TYR A 490 -16.45 -30.07 -8.16
C TYR A 490 -16.60 -28.74 -7.41
N SER A 491 -15.91 -28.56 -6.29
CA SER A 491 -15.86 -27.29 -5.55
C SER A 491 -15.18 -26.20 -6.37
N GLU A 492 -15.61 -24.96 -6.22
CA GLU A 492 -14.87 -23.78 -6.69
C GLU A 492 -14.17 -23.03 -5.53
N CYS A 493 -14.41 -23.41 -4.28
CA CYS A 493 -13.79 -22.82 -3.10
C CYS A 493 -12.36 -23.35 -2.89
N PHE A 494 -11.36 -22.49 -3.04
CA PHE A 494 -9.95 -22.87 -2.87
C PHE A 494 -9.65 -23.40 -1.46
N LYS A 495 -10.14 -22.72 -0.42
CA LYS A 495 -9.96 -23.12 0.98
C LYS A 495 -10.54 -24.51 1.27
N LEU A 496 -11.74 -24.79 0.76
CA LEU A 496 -12.36 -26.12 0.89
C LEU A 496 -11.50 -27.20 0.23
N LYS A 497 -10.93 -26.94 -0.95
CA LYS A 497 -10.04 -27.89 -1.63
C LYS A 497 -8.79 -28.19 -0.81
N GLU A 498 -8.13 -27.18 -0.25
CA GLU A 498 -6.95 -27.36 0.60
C GLU A 498 -7.28 -28.19 1.85
N ASP A 499 -8.38 -27.86 2.52
CA ASP A 499 -8.82 -28.58 3.71
C ASP A 499 -9.20 -30.04 3.39
N LEU A 500 -9.82 -30.30 2.24
CA LEU A 500 -10.16 -31.64 1.77
C LEU A 500 -8.93 -32.46 1.40
N ILE A 501 -7.94 -31.88 0.72
CA ILE A 501 -6.67 -32.54 0.41
C ILE A 501 -5.99 -32.97 1.71
N THR A 502 -5.88 -32.04 2.66
CA THR A 502 -5.28 -32.30 3.98
C THR A 502 -6.02 -33.41 4.72
N LEU A 503 -7.35 -33.40 4.70
CA LEU A 503 -8.17 -34.41 5.37
C LEU A 503 -8.08 -35.80 4.72
N LEU A 504 -7.95 -35.86 3.39
CA LEU A 504 -7.86 -37.11 2.63
C LEU A 504 -6.44 -37.72 2.64
N GLU A 505 -5.42 -36.91 2.93
CA GLU A 505 -4.03 -37.35 3.12
C GLU A 505 -3.72 -37.82 4.55
N ALA A 506 -4.53 -37.41 5.53
CA ALA A 506 -4.44 -37.77 6.95
C ALA A 506 -5.11 -39.11 7.27
#